data_AF-A0A821JF01-F1
#
_entry.id   AF-A0A821JF01-F1
#
_cell.length_a   1.000
_cell.length_b   1.000
_cell.length_c   1.000
_cell.angle_alpha   90.00
_cell.angle_beta   90.00
_cell.angle_gamma   90.00
#
_symmetry.space_group_name_H-M   'P 1'
#
loop_
_entity.id
_entity.type
_entity.pdbx_description
1 polymer ?
#
loop_
_entity_poly.entity_id
_entity_poly.type
_entity_poly.pdbx_seq_one_letter_code
_entity_poly.pdbx_strand_id
1 'polypeptide(L)' 'KRRTIVQRAAAAAQYAQPRNVIIQYEPVQVRVVRQFQRLGVVQANPQAYLQQYGVQLLDASTLVQQARSAGVVEDI' A
#
# COMPACT_ATOMS: atom_id res chain seq x y z
N LYS A 1 -76.72 -23.95 1.30
CA LYS A 1 -75.74 -24.01 0.18
C LYS A 1 -74.78 -22.83 0.33
N ARG A 2 -73.49 -23.03 0.59
CA ARG A 2 -72.52 -21.94 0.85
C ARG A 2 -72.09 -21.28 -0.47
N ARG A 3 -72.04 -19.94 -0.53
CA ARG A 3 -71.52 -19.19 -1.68
C ARG A 3 -70.05 -18.87 -1.45
N THR A 4 -69.20 -19.31 -2.36
CA THR A 4 -67.78 -18.96 -2.37
C THR A 4 -67.62 -17.62 -3.09
N ILE A 5 -67.04 -16.63 -2.40
CA ILE A 5 -66.65 -15.35 -3.01
C ILE A 5 -65.15 -15.46 -3.31
N VAL A 6 -64.78 -15.35 -4.59
CA VAL A 6 -63.39 -15.40 -5.01
C VAL A 6 -62.89 -13.97 -5.20
N GLN A 7 -62.05 -13.50 -4.28
CA GLN A 7 -61.42 -12.19 -4.38
C GLN A 7 -60.10 -12.31 -5.15
N ARG A 8 -59.97 -11.60 -6.27
CA ARG A 8 -58.74 -11.57 -7.06
C ARG A 8 -57.68 -10.79 -6.28
N ALA A 9 -56.49 -11.37 -6.12
CA ALA A 9 -55.36 -10.72 -5.46
C ALA A 9 -54.97 -9.43 -6.18
N ALA A 10 -54.56 -8.40 -5.41
CA ALA A 10 -54.07 -7.14 -5.96
C ALA A 10 -52.81 -7.36 -6.80
N ALA A 11 -52.65 -6.57 -7.87
CA ALA A 11 -51.49 -6.67 -8.75
C ALA A 11 -50.19 -6.31 -8.00
N ALA A 12 -49.07 -6.93 -8.42
CA ALA A 12 -47.76 -6.66 -7.85
C ALA A 12 -47.35 -5.19 -8.09
N ALA A 13 -46.78 -4.55 -7.07
CA ALA A 13 -46.27 -3.19 -7.16
C ALA A 13 -45.11 -3.12 -8.16
N GLN A 14 -45.20 -2.20 -9.13
CA GLN A 14 -44.09 -1.90 -10.03
C GLN A 14 -43.13 -0.93 -9.35
N TYR A 15 -41.89 -1.38 -9.12
CA TYR A 15 -40.81 -0.55 -8.62
C TYR A 15 -40.16 0.21 -9.79
N ALA A 16 -39.69 1.44 -9.51
CA ALA A 16 -38.96 2.23 -10.49
C ALA A 16 -37.68 1.48 -10.91
N GLN A 17 -37.49 1.29 -12.22
CA GLN A 17 -36.26 0.75 -12.79
C GLN A 17 -35.37 1.92 -13.21
N PRO A 18 -34.34 2.30 -12.43
CA PRO A 18 -33.42 3.33 -12.85
C PRO A 18 -32.67 2.84 -14.10
N ARG A 19 -32.87 3.56 -15.22
CA ARG A 19 -32.06 3.38 -16.42
C ARG A 19 -30.81 4.25 -16.27
N ASN A 20 -29.65 3.67 -16.59
CA ASN A 20 -28.31 4.30 -16.58
C ASN A 20 -27.71 4.50 -15.17
N VAL A 21 -27.28 3.40 -14.53
CA VAL A 21 -26.42 3.45 -13.34
C VAL A 21 -24.96 3.35 -13.79
N ILE A 22 -24.19 4.41 -13.57
CA ILE A 22 -22.74 4.41 -13.81
C ILE A 22 -22.07 4.02 -12.49
N ILE A 23 -21.42 2.87 -12.46
CA ILE A 23 -20.63 2.42 -11.30
C ILE A 23 -19.17 2.78 -11.58
N GLN A 24 -18.62 3.70 -10.80
CA GLN A 24 -17.22 4.08 -10.87
C GLN A 24 -16.48 3.50 -9.65
N TYR A 25 -15.48 2.66 -9.91
CA TYR A 25 -14.58 2.15 -8.87
C TYR A 25 -13.35 3.04 -8.83
N GLU A 26 -13.09 3.68 -7.69
CA GLU A 26 -11.86 4.43 -7.49
C GLU A 26 -10.70 3.49 -7.10
N PRO A 27 -9.48 3.73 -7.61
CA PRO A 27 -8.33 2.94 -7.23
C PRO A 27 -7.95 3.20 -5.76
N VAL A 28 -7.43 2.15 -5.11
CA VAL A 28 -6.91 2.26 -3.75
C VAL A 28 -5.72 3.23 -3.73
N GLN A 29 -5.84 4.30 -2.95
CA GLN A 29 -4.72 5.21 -2.70
C GLN A 29 -3.79 4.61 -1.66
N VAL A 30 -2.56 4.28 -2.05
CA VAL A 30 -1.56 3.68 -1.16
C VAL A 30 -0.65 4.76 -0.59
N ARG A 31 -0.56 4.86 0.74
CA ARG A 31 0.37 5.77 1.42
C ARG A 31 1.62 5.00 1.85
N VAL A 32 2.76 5.27 1.19
CA VAL A 32 4.07 4.73 1.61
C VAL A 32 4.63 5.63 2.71
N VAL A 33 4.73 5.11 3.94
CA VAL A 33 5.37 5.80 5.06
C VAL A 33 6.74 5.17 5.30
N ARG A 34 7.81 5.92 5.04
CA ARG A 34 9.17 5.51 5.40
C ARG A 34 9.43 5.87 6.86
N GLN A 35 9.72 4.88 7.69
CA GLN A 35 10.17 5.09 9.07
C GLN A 35 11.67 4.83 9.17
N PHE A 36 12.42 5.87 9.47
CA PHE A 36 13.85 5.76 9.74
C PHE A 36 14.07 5.64 11.25
N GLN A 37 14.74 4.58 11.68
CA GLN A 37 15.11 4.37 13.07
C GLN A 37 16.59 4.68 13.24
N ARG A 38 16.91 5.56 14.21
CA ARG A 38 18.30 5.82 14.60
C ARG A 38 18.74 4.70 15.53
N LEU A 39 19.49 3.74 14.99
CA LEU A 39 19.99 2.57 15.74
C LEU A 39 21.13 2.91 16.73
N GLY A 40 21.42 4.20 16.93
CA GLY A 40 22.54 4.68 17.73
C GLY A 40 23.87 4.64 16.97
N VAL A 41 24.92 5.10 17.64
CA VAL A 41 26.31 5.02 17.16
C VAL A 41 27.15 4.42 18.27
N VAL A 42 27.95 3.41 17.93
CA VAL A 42 28.93 2.81 18.84
C VAL A 42 30.32 3.29 18.40
N GLN A 43 31.06 3.88 19.33
CA GLN A 43 32.44 4.28 19.08
C GLN A 43 33.31 3.02 18.99
N ALA A 44 34.06 2.89 17.89
CA ALA A 44 34.97 1.78 17.66
C ALA A 44 36.36 2.28 17.28
N ASN A 45 37.39 1.54 17.67
CA ASN A 45 38.75 1.81 17.19
C ASN A 45 38.80 1.57 15.66
N PRO A 46 39.26 2.54 14.84
CA PRO A 46 39.26 2.42 13.39
C PRO A 46 40.05 1.21 12.87
N GLN A 47 41.21 0.92 13.47
CA GLN A 47 42.06 -0.20 13.08
C GLN A 47 41.37 -1.54 13.34
N ALA A 48 40.76 -1.70 14.52
CA ALA A 48 40.04 -2.91 14.88
C ALA A 48 38.80 -3.11 13.99
N TYR A 49 38.09 -2.02 13.69
CA TYR A 49 36.92 -2.04 12.82
C TYR A 49 37.29 -2.49 11.39
N LEU A 50 38.37 -1.94 10.83
CA LEU A 50 38.87 -2.33 9.51
C LEU A 50 39.33 -3.79 9.46
N GLN A 51 39.99 -4.29 10.50
CA GLN A 51 40.39 -5.69 10.56
C GLN A 51 39.17 -6.64 10.58
N GLN A 52 38.10 -6.25 11.27
CA GLN A 52 36.93 -7.12 11.47
C GLN A 52 35.92 -7.03 10.32
N TYR A 53 35.72 -5.84 9.75
CA TYR A 53 34.66 -5.57 8.76
C TYR A 53 35.17 -4.98 7.44
N GLY A 54 36.48 -4.82 7.25
CA GLY A 54 37.06 -4.15 6.08
C GLY A 54 36.64 -4.71 4.73
N VAL A 55 36.41 -6.02 4.65
CA VAL A 55 35.96 -6.69 3.41
C VAL A 55 34.49 -6.39 3.08
N GLN A 56 33.69 -6.00 4.08
CA GLN A 56 32.26 -5.70 3.94
C GLN A 56 31.99 -4.20 3.75
N LEU A 57 33.00 -3.36 3.91
CA LEU A 57 32.88 -1.92 3.73
C LEU A 57 32.72 -1.60 2.24
N LEU A 58 31.58 -0.99 1.91
CA LEU A 58 31.38 -0.39 0.59
C LEU A 58 32.26 0.85 0.48
N ASP A 59 32.88 1.02 -0.69
CA ASP A 59 33.50 2.29 -1.03
C ASP A 59 32.41 3.35 -1.21
N ALA A 60 32.72 4.62 -0.93
CA ALA A 60 31.77 5.72 -1.02
C ALA A 60 31.14 5.81 -2.42
N SER A 61 31.93 5.53 -3.46
CA SER A 61 31.48 5.52 -4.86
C SER A 61 30.44 4.42 -5.14
N THR A 62 30.65 3.22 -4.58
CA THR A 62 29.75 2.07 -4.77
C THR A 62 28.49 2.20 -3.93
N LEU A 63 28.57 2.78 -2.73
CA LEU A 63 27.41 3.12 -1.91
C LEU A 63 26.44 4.04 -2.66
N VAL A 64 26.94 5.14 -3.23
CA VAL A 64 26.11 6.13 -3.95
C VAL A 64 25.48 5.50 -5.19
N GLN A 65 26.21 4.68 -5.94
CA GLN A 65 25.67 3.97 -7.11
C GLN A 65 24.55 3.00 -6.72
N GLN A 66 24.73 2.21 -5.66
CA GLN A 66 23.71 1.30 -5.17
C GLN A 66 22.46 2.05 -4.68
N ALA A 67 22.64 3.14 -3.93
CA ALA A 67 21.54 3.96 -3.45
C ALA A 67 20.71 4.55 -4.60
N ARG A 68 21.37 5.06 -5.65
CA ARG A 68 20.70 5.52 -6.88
C ARG A 68 19.97 4.40 -7.61
N SER A 69 20.57 3.21 -7.70
CA SER A 69 19.91 2.04 -8.30
C SER A 69 18.67 1.58 -7.53
N ALA A 70 18.64 1.81 -6.22
CA ALA A 70 17.50 1.53 -5.33
C ALA A 70 16.45 2.66 -5.34
N GLY A 71 16.64 3.72 -6.13
CA GLY A 71 15.71 4.84 -6.23
C GLY A 71 15.75 5.81 -5.05
N VAL A 72 16.86 5.85 -4.30
CA VAL A 72 17.12 6.87 -3.28
C VAL A 72 17.69 8.11 -3.98
N VAL A 73 16.92 9.21 -3.99
CA VAL A 73 17.23 10.48 -4.69
C VAL A 73 17.63 11.60 -3.70
N GLU A 74 17.69 11.30 -2.40
CA GLU A 74 18.12 12.28 -1.39
C GLU A 74 19.65 12.52 -1.47
N ASP A 75 20.12 13.71 -1.08
CA ASP A 75 21.54 14.00 -0.94
C ASP A 75 22.12 13.09 0.16
N ILE A 76 23.05 12.20 -0.22
CA ILE A 76 23.78 11.28 0.66
C ILE A 76 25.20 11.82 0.86
#